data_AF-A0A090L5Z5-F1
#
_entry.id   AF-A0A090L5Z5-F1
#
_cell.length_a   1.000
_cell.length_b   1.000
_cell.length_c   1.000
_cell.angle_alpha   90.00
_cell.angle_beta   90.00
_cell.angle_gamma   90.00
#
_symmetry.space_group_name_H-M   'P 1'
#
loop_
_entity.id
_entity.type
_entity.pdbx_description
1 polymer ?
#
loop_
_entity_poly.entity_id
_entity_poly.type
_entity_poly.pdbx_seq_one_letter_code
_entity_poly.pdbx_strand_id
1 'polypeptide(L)'
;MSRAAKKNRKAIIELSDDELEGPIIQSSSEDDFKADESSSESELDTESMSSSVVSSEVEPSPVKKNTKKGAKGSLSKRNKKSDIKIERVEDKNNVSKRKHSIEDEKEVKKKKVDDSDNKKSSSKSDNAPRAEELPFAAEYAKTSRATCKHCGSKIEKNELKLCTRFPSPFFDGYQEQGFHFVCFFNRAPKVKLFPHNFKGFDWIKEEDQERIKRKIDEVIEDAGGLEEILKEYIPTVSIGKRSAKCAECKESLEKDEIRISCKNQNFHLKCYKSSNKRFFKGSSKEIHNYNSMVDDDKKILDEMFPKAEEIAKKDEIDENEVQLKEQSKLMNDLKTAFENNLSRDEVKELLEANGHGRDKRTHERNIKCLIELSLFGVPENCKKCGSVVEFSESQVKFVCRGKDEDQVRCDFKTKNPTVTRLVVPDSMKDSNNYLENVFIPRKRTRILPKDTMGGD
;
A
#
# COMPACT_ATOMS: atom_id res chain seq x y z
N MET A 1 1.12 -15.39 19.67
CA MET A 1 1.45 -14.06 20.22
C MET A 1 2.10 -14.28 21.59
N SER A 2 3.42 -14.12 21.70
CA SER A 2 4.16 -14.43 22.93
C SER A 2 3.93 -13.38 24.01
N ARG A 3 3.98 -13.82 25.28
CA ARG A 3 3.77 -13.00 26.49
C ARG A 3 4.74 -11.81 26.63
N ALA A 4 5.84 -11.81 25.87
CA ALA A 4 6.82 -10.71 25.82
C ALA A 4 6.23 -9.39 25.25
N ALA A 5 5.19 -9.46 24.40
CA ALA A 5 4.60 -8.26 23.79
C ALA A 5 3.63 -7.48 24.69
N LYS A 6 3.39 -7.92 25.93
CA LYS A 6 2.47 -7.26 26.88
C LYS A 6 3.15 -6.34 27.90
N LYS A 7 4.49 -6.34 28.01
CA LYS A 7 5.20 -5.59 29.07
C LYS A 7 5.50 -4.12 28.74
N ASN A 8 5.46 -3.70 27.47
CA ASN A 8 5.69 -2.28 27.10
C ASN A 8 4.42 -1.43 27.07
N ARG A 9 3.44 -1.71 27.94
CA ARG A 9 2.14 -1.02 27.95
C ARG A 9 1.76 -0.57 29.35
N LYS A 10 2.66 0.18 29.99
CA LYS A 10 2.38 1.14 31.08
C LYS A 10 3.69 1.80 31.52
N ALA A 11 4.08 2.84 30.80
CA ALA A 11 4.81 3.96 31.38
C ALA A 11 3.98 5.18 30.99
N ILE A 12 3.09 5.60 31.88
CA ILE A 12 2.48 6.92 31.82
C ILE A 12 3.58 7.83 32.37
N ILE A 13 4.18 8.62 31.49
CA ILE A 13 5.00 9.74 31.92
C ILE A 13 3.99 10.83 32.26
N GLU A 14 3.81 11.10 33.54
CA GLU A 14 3.13 12.33 33.99
C GLU A 14 4.10 13.47 33.69
N LEU A 15 3.80 14.24 32.65
CA LEU A 15 4.44 15.53 32.37
C LEU A 15 3.66 16.59 33.16
N SER A 16 4.37 17.43 33.90
CA SER A 16 3.83 18.61 34.59
C SER A 16 3.39 19.67 33.60
N ASP A 17 2.33 20.41 33.94
CA ASP A 17 1.64 21.40 33.08
C ASP A 17 2.49 22.65 32.68
N ASP A 18 3.77 22.71 33.06
CA ASP A 18 4.64 23.88 32.87
C ASP A 18 5.43 23.92 31.55
N GLU A 19 5.29 22.92 30.65
CA GLU A 19 6.00 22.89 29.35
C GLU A 19 5.09 23.15 28.12
N LEU A 20 3.86 23.62 28.33
CA LEU A 20 2.87 23.89 27.26
C LEU A 20 2.72 25.37 26.86
N GLU A 21 3.70 26.23 27.12
CA GLU A 21 3.69 27.61 26.63
C GLU A 21 4.79 27.84 25.58
N GLY A 22 4.37 27.92 24.32
CA GLY A 22 5.18 28.46 23.23
C GLY A 22 5.34 29.99 23.37
N PRO A 23 6.35 30.59 22.71
CA PRO A 23 6.64 32.00 22.89
C PRO A 23 5.50 32.90 22.39
N ILE A 24 5.07 33.80 23.29
CA ILE A 24 4.12 34.88 23.07
C ILE A 24 4.81 35.97 22.22
N ILE A 25 4.28 36.23 21.03
CA ILE A 25 4.62 37.42 20.24
C ILE A 25 3.71 38.55 20.75
N GLN A 26 4.29 39.50 21.49
CA GLN A 26 3.64 40.76 21.83
C GLN A 26 4.22 41.88 20.95
N SER A 27 3.34 42.42 20.12
CA SER A 27 3.51 43.67 19.39
C SER A 27 3.53 44.85 20.37
N SER A 28 4.65 45.57 20.41
CA SER A 28 4.76 46.85 21.11
C SER A 28 4.57 48.01 20.13
N SER A 29 3.44 48.71 20.24
CA SER A 29 3.30 50.08 19.75
C SER A 29 2.36 50.81 20.71
N GLU A 30 2.95 51.58 21.63
CA GLU A 30 2.29 52.73 22.24
C GLU A 30 3.27 53.90 22.25
N ASP A 31 2.70 55.04 21.91
CA ASP A 31 3.26 56.36 21.64
C ASP A 31 3.86 57.05 22.89
N ASP A 32 4.75 58.03 22.67
CA ASP A 32 4.50 59.40 23.18
C ASP A 32 5.51 60.50 22.72
N PHE A 33 4.91 61.67 22.39
CA PHE A 33 5.38 63.07 22.48
C PHE A 33 6.13 63.84 21.34
N LYS A 34 5.33 64.78 20.77
CA LYS A 34 5.55 66.21 20.40
C LYS A 34 6.58 66.65 19.34
N ALA A 35 6.11 67.37 18.30
CA ALA A 35 6.13 68.85 18.23
C ALA A 35 5.48 69.39 16.93
N ASP A 36 5.09 70.66 16.99
CA ASP A 36 4.22 71.47 16.12
C ASP A 36 4.71 71.75 14.69
N GLU A 37 3.79 72.01 13.74
CA GLU A 37 3.49 73.36 13.21
C GLU A 37 2.67 73.35 11.90
N SER A 38 1.68 74.25 11.87
CA SER A 38 1.10 74.98 10.71
C SER A 38 0.30 74.18 9.67
N SER A 39 -0.67 74.71 8.93
CA SER A 39 -1.60 75.86 8.98
C SER A 39 -2.24 75.86 7.58
N SER A 40 -3.57 76.00 7.50
CA SER A 40 -4.40 76.57 6.40
C SER A 40 -5.68 75.75 6.16
N GLU A 41 -6.85 76.30 6.51
CA GLU A 41 -7.80 77.05 5.64
C GLU A 41 -8.48 76.14 4.60
N SER A 42 -9.78 76.17 4.30
CA SER A 42 -10.97 76.93 4.69
C SER A 42 -12.17 76.35 3.89
N GLU A 43 -13.40 76.46 4.44
CA GLU A 43 -14.67 76.90 3.80
C GLU A 43 -15.17 76.27 2.45
N LEU A 44 -16.45 76.13 2.08
CA LEU A 44 -17.83 76.31 2.59
C LEU A 44 -18.78 75.68 1.53
N ASP A 45 -19.98 75.24 1.94
CA ASP A 45 -21.32 75.36 1.32
C ASP A 45 -21.55 75.09 -0.21
N THR A 46 -22.60 74.40 -0.72
CA THR A 46 -24.06 74.53 -0.49
C THR A 46 -24.84 73.48 -1.32
N GLU A 47 -26.03 73.06 -0.81
CA GLU A 47 -27.30 72.68 -1.48
C GLU A 47 -27.36 71.50 -2.50
N SER A 48 -28.37 70.62 -2.57
CA SER A 48 -29.81 70.71 -2.27
C SER A 48 -30.48 69.31 -2.22
N MET A 49 -31.50 69.17 -1.35
CA MET A 49 -32.79 68.42 -1.47
C MET A 49 -32.78 66.90 -1.80
N SER A 50 -33.61 66.02 -1.23
CA SER A 50 -34.78 66.10 -0.34
C SER A 50 -35.23 64.67 0.05
N SER A 51 -35.89 64.53 1.21
CA SER A 51 -36.93 63.53 1.60
C SER A 51 -36.55 62.04 1.65
N SER A 52 -36.84 61.21 2.66
CA SER A 52 -37.66 61.32 3.88
C SER A 52 -37.31 60.16 4.87
N VAL A 53 -36.97 60.51 6.12
CA VAL A 53 -37.45 60.00 7.45
C VAL A 53 -38.11 58.60 7.56
N VAL A 54 -37.98 57.77 8.62
CA VAL A 54 -37.20 57.60 9.89
C VAL A 54 -37.60 56.17 10.39
N SER A 55 -36.68 55.28 10.78
CA SER A 55 -36.07 55.00 12.11
C SER A 55 -36.82 54.06 13.08
N SER A 56 -36.01 53.10 13.52
CA SER A 56 -35.90 52.33 14.78
C SER A 56 -36.40 53.04 16.07
N GLU A 57 -36.65 52.40 17.22
CA GLU A 57 -35.79 51.57 18.10
C GLU A 57 -36.63 51.33 19.41
N VAL A 58 -36.54 50.29 20.28
CA VAL A 58 -35.58 50.02 21.39
C VAL A 58 -36.10 48.78 22.20
N GLU A 59 -35.16 48.03 22.80
CA GLU A 59 -35.19 46.95 23.84
C GLU A 59 -35.94 47.26 25.19
N PRO A 60 -36.01 46.42 26.29
CA PRO A 60 -35.12 45.31 26.76
C PRO A 60 -35.75 44.06 27.49
N SER A 61 -34.86 43.14 27.93
CA SER A 61 -35.06 41.87 28.71
C SER A 61 -35.54 42.04 30.18
N PRO A 62 -35.99 40.99 30.94
CA PRO A 62 -35.09 40.18 31.81
C PRO A 62 -35.51 38.72 32.27
N VAL A 63 -34.50 37.87 32.56
CA VAL A 63 -34.26 36.99 33.76
C VAL A 63 -35.08 35.71 34.13
N LYS A 64 -34.35 34.57 34.15
CA LYS A 64 -34.22 33.37 35.06
C LYS A 64 -35.43 32.76 35.84
N LYS A 65 -35.58 31.41 35.81
CA LYS A 65 -35.24 30.43 36.91
C LYS A 65 -35.83 29.01 36.72
N ASN A 66 -35.06 28.02 37.20
CA ASN A 66 -35.30 26.57 37.37
C ASN A 66 -36.58 26.19 38.15
N THR A 67 -37.18 25.00 37.88
CA THR A 67 -37.04 23.77 38.71
C THR A 67 -37.99 22.60 38.33
N LYS A 68 -37.40 21.38 38.41
CA LYS A 68 -37.92 20.09 38.94
C LYS A 68 -38.87 19.15 38.14
N LYS A 69 -38.24 18.02 37.76
CA LYS A 69 -38.44 16.61 38.21
C LYS A 69 -39.66 15.76 37.78
N GLY A 70 -39.29 14.59 37.23
CA GLY A 70 -39.94 13.27 37.42
C GLY A 70 -40.81 12.83 36.24
N ALA A 71 -40.88 11.58 35.79
CA ALA A 71 -40.21 10.32 36.14
C ALA A 71 -40.40 9.33 34.96
N LYS A 72 -39.71 8.19 35.06
CA LYS A 72 -39.57 7.09 34.10
C LYS A 72 -40.90 6.40 33.72
N GLY A 73 -40.93 5.76 32.54
CA GLY A 73 -41.94 4.74 32.22
C GLY A 73 -41.84 4.15 30.81
N SER A 74 -41.22 2.96 30.72
CA SER A 74 -41.29 2.02 29.59
C SER A 74 -42.67 1.37 29.47
N LEU A 75 -43.18 1.12 28.25
CA LEU A 75 -43.68 -0.19 27.75
C LEU A 75 -44.54 -0.07 26.47
N SER A 76 -44.40 -1.12 25.66
CA SER A 76 -45.03 -1.47 24.39
C SER A 76 -46.57 -1.61 24.40
N LYS A 77 -47.21 -1.30 23.24
CA LYS A 77 -48.15 -2.15 22.44
C LYS A 77 -48.97 -1.28 21.47
N ARG A 78 -48.83 -1.48 20.15
CA ARG A 78 -49.73 -2.21 19.21
C ARG A 78 -51.09 -1.55 18.92
N ASN A 79 -51.31 -1.25 17.62
CA ASN A 79 -52.45 -1.65 16.78
C ASN A 79 -51.96 -1.53 15.30
N LYS A 80 -51.82 -2.61 14.49
CA LYS A 80 -52.83 -3.32 13.65
C LYS A 80 -53.75 -2.34 12.88
N LYS A 81 -54.10 -2.51 11.60
CA LYS A 81 -53.73 -3.38 10.45
C LYS A 81 -54.67 -2.89 9.33
N SER A 82 -54.23 -2.87 8.08
CA SER A 82 -55.13 -3.12 6.95
C SER A 82 -54.33 -3.79 5.84
N ASP A 83 -54.71 -5.05 5.59
CA ASP A 83 -54.23 -5.91 4.52
C ASP A 83 -55.00 -5.59 3.23
N ILE A 84 -54.34 -5.55 2.07
CA ILE A 84 -54.94 -6.01 0.80
C ILE A 84 -53.87 -6.79 0.03
N LYS A 85 -54.19 -8.05 -0.22
CA LYS A 85 -53.50 -9.06 -1.02
C LYS A 85 -54.35 -9.23 -2.28
N ILE A 86 -53.77 -9.12 -3.48
CA ILE A 86 -54.43 -9.61 -4.71
C ILE A 86 -53.45 -10.51 -5.45
N GLU A 87 -53.94 -11.73 -5.68
CA GLU A 87 -53.30 -12.86 -6.31
C GLU A 87 -53.38 -12.77 -7.84
N ARG A 88 -52.36 -13.33 -8.49
CA ARG A 88 -52.33 -13.63 -9.92
C ARG A 88 -53.23 -14.81 -10.22
N VAL A 89 -54.13 -14.63 -11.17
CA VAL A 89 -54.83 -15.72 -11.88
C VAL A 89 -54.51 -15.56 -13.36
N GLU A 90 -53.83 -16.54 -13.94
CA GLU A 90 -53.72 -16.73 -15.38
C GLU A 90 -54.40 -18.06 -15.71
N ASP A 91 -55.45 -18.00 -16.52
CA ASP A 91 -56.07 -19.17 -17.16
C ASP A 91 -56.06 -19.00 -18.69
N LYS A 92 -55.91 -20.14 -19.36
CA LYS A 92 -55.48 -20.36 -20.75
C LYS A 92 -56.64 -20.34 -21.77
N ASN A 93 -56.31 -20.07 -23.04
CA ASN A 93 -56.69 -20.80 -24.29
C ASN A 93 -56.29 -19.91 -25.50
N ASN A 94 -55.74 -20.37 -26.63
CA ASN A 94 -56.14 -21.51 -27.45
C ASN A 94 -55.01 -21.97 -28.42
N VAL A 95 -55.16 -23.21 -28.90
CA VAL A 95 -54.24 -24.08 -29.65
C VAL A 95 -54.36 -23.94 -31.18
N SER A 96 -53.31 -24.33 -31.93
CA SER A 96 -53.50 -25.12 -33.17
C SER A 96 -52.30 -25.98 -33.58
N LYS A 97 -52.52 -27.32 -33.54
CA LYS A 97 -52.23 -28.37 -34.56
C LYS A 97 -50.74 -28.59 -34.92
N ARG A 98 -50.14 -29.78 -34.94
CA ARG A 98 -50.48 -31.22 -35.16
C ARG A 98 -49.20 -31.99 -34.69
N LYS A 99 -49.13 -33.27 -34.31
CA LYS A 99 -49.82 -34.52 -34.69
C LYS A 99 -49.43 -35.62 -33.65
N HIS A 100 -50.39 -36.52 -33.40
CA HIS A 100 -50.37 -37.82 -32.67
C HIS A 100 -49.15 -38.73 -32.96
N SER A 101 -48.76 -39.73 -32.15
CA SER A 101 -49.53 -40.64 -31.25
C SER A 101 -48.65 -41.49 -30.29
N ILE A 102 -49.09 -41.62 -29.02
CA ILE A 102 -49.35 -42.84 -28.19
C ILE A 102 -48.18 -43.85 -28.03
N GLU A 103 -47.49 -43.98 -26.87
CA GLU A 103 -47.83 -44.46 -25.49
C GLU A 103 -47.72 -45.99 -25.27
N ASP A 104 -46.92 -46.36 -24.25
CA ASP A 104 -47.14 -47.39 -23.20
C ASP A 104 -45.78 -47.69 -22.51
N GLU A 105 -45.46 -47.07 -21.36
CA GLU A 105 -45.72 -47.47 -19.97
C GLU A 105 -44.76 -48.52 -19.34
N LYS A 106 -44.12 -48.07 -18.24
CA LYS A 106 -43.70 -48.78 -17.00
C LYS A 106 -42.61 -49.86 -17.06
N GLU A 107 -41.50 -49.65 -16.34
CA GLU A 107 -41.29 -50.24 -15.00
C GLU A 107 -40.03 -49.69 -14.29
N VAL A 108 -40.16 -49.48 -12.98
CA VAL A 108 -39.15 -48.98 -12.04
C VAL A 108 -38.43 -50.15 -11.37
N LYS A 109 -37.10 -50.13 -11.26
CA LYS A 109 -36.38 -50.82 -10.17
C LYS A 109 -35.32 -49.93 -9.52
N LYS A 110 -35.67 -49.46 -8.32
CA LYS A 110 -34.80 -48.92 -7.28
C LYS A 110 -33.73 -49.94 -6.87
N LYS A 111 -32.48 -49.51 -6.72
CA LYS A 111 -31.54 -50.06 -5.73
C LYS A 111 -31.11 -48.95 -4.79
N LYS A 112 -31.33 -49.20 -3.50
CA LYS A 112 -30.86 -48.43 -2.35
C LYS A 112 -29.33 -48.51 -2.25
N VAL A 113 -28.69 -47.41 -1.91
CA VAL A 113 -27.49 -47.39 -1.06
C VAL A 113 -27.63 -46.22 -0.10
N ASP A 114 -27.30 -46.51 1.15
CA ASP A 114 -27.61 -45.77 2.35
C ASP A 114 -26.89 -44.43 2.50
N ASP A 115 -27.55 -43.57 3.27
CA ASP A 115 -27.14 -42.26 3.76
C ASP A 115 -26.11 -42.43 4.88
N SER A 116 -24.98 -41.73 4.81
CA SER A 116 -24.17 -41.42 5.98
C SER A 116 -23.28 -40.19 5.72
N ASP A 117 -23.78 -39.06 6.22
CA ASP A 117 -23.08 -37.88 6.72
C ASP A 117 -21.55 -37.85 6.58
N ASN A 118 -21.04 -36.91 5.78
CA ASN A 118 -19.75 -36.30 6.10
C ASN A 118 -19.71 -34.79 5.79
N LYS A 119 -19.30 -34.05 6.82
CA LYS A 119 -19.16 -32.60 6.89
C LYS A 119 -18.40 -32.05 5.69
N LYS A 120 -19.03 -31.11 4.99
CA LYS A 120 -18.45 -30.25 3.97
C LYS A 120 -17.38 -29.34 4.59
N SER A 121 -16.14 -29.82 4.67
CA SER A 121 -14.97 -28.98 4.91
C SER A 121 -14.65 -28.23 3.63
N SER A 122 -14.73 -26.90 3.69
CA SER A 122 -14.29 -26.00 2.62
C SER A 122 -12.80 -26.20 2.34
N SER A 123 -12.50 -26.86 1.23
CA SER A 123 -11.15 -26.93 0.66
C SER A 123 -10.72 -25.53 0.25
N LYS A 124 -9.81 -24.95 1.04
CA LYS A 124 -9.07 -23.74 0.67
C LYS A 124 -8.18 -24.09 -0.52
N SER A 125 -8.39 -23.39 -1.61
CA SER A 125 -7.58 -23.41 -2.83
C SER A 125 -6.09 -23.29 -2.52
N ASP A 126 -5.32 -24.09 -3.23
CA ASP A 126 -3.88 -24.26 -3.12
C ASP A 126 -3.10 -22.94 -3.24
N ASN A 127 -2.12 -22.77 -2.35
CA ASN A 127 -1.24 -21.59 -2.32
C ASN A 127 -0.27 -21.65 -3.50
N ALA A 128 -0.57 -20.92 -4.57
CA ALA A 128 0.48 -20.39 -5.43
C ALA A 128 1.45 -19.54 -4.56
N PRO A 129 2.78 -19.60 -4.78
CA PRO A 129 3.71 -18.75 -4.07
C PRO A 129 3.36 -17.29 -4.35
N ARG A 130 2.94 -16.56 -3.31
CA ARG A 130 2.64 -15.13 -3.41
C ARG A 130 3.90 -14.40 -3.88
N ALA A 131 3.75 -13.56 -4.90
CA ALA A 131 4.84 -12.73 -5.42
C ALA A 131 5.56 -11.98 -4.29
N GLU A 132 6.88 -11.82 -4.41
CA GLU A 132 7.70 -10.98 -3.54
C GLU A 132 7.23 -9.53 -3.64
N GLU A 133 6.31 -9.18 -2.76
CA GLU A 133 5.81 -7.83 -2.62
C GLU A 133 6.62 -7.12 -1.53
N LEU A 134 7.02 -5.88 -1.80
CA LEU A 134 7.77 -5.06 -0.87
C LEU A 134 7.03 -4.95 0.48
N PRO A 135 7.76 -4.99 1.62
CA PRO A 135 7.16 -5.02 2.94
C PRO A 135 6.64 -3.65 3.40
N PHE A 136 7.10 -2.56 2.80
CA PHE A 136 6.72 -1.20 3.15
C PHE A 136 6.22 -0.41 1.95
N ALA A 137 5.49 0.68 2.21
CA ALA A 137 5.17 1.69 1.21
C ALA A 137 5.40 3.09 1.78
N ALA A 138 5.74 4.03 0.91
CA ALA A 138 5.79 5.46 1.21
C ALA A 138 4.87 6.19 0.23
N GLU A 139 3.95 7.01 0.74
CA GLU A 139 3.09 7.84 -0.08
C GLU A 139 2.62 9.09 0.69
N TYR A 140 2.29 10.16 -0.03
CA TYR A 140 1.55 11.28 0.54
C TYR A 140 0.08 10.91 0.74
N ALA A 141 -0.49 11.26 1.88
CA ALA A 141 -1.86 10.88 2.20
C ALA A 141 -2.86 11.58 1.26
N LYS A 142 -3.63 10.82 0.49
CA LYS A 142 -4.57 11.36 -0.50
C LYS A 142 -5.76 12.09 0.13
N THR A 143 -6.09 11.72 1.37
CA THR A 143 -7.22 12.26 2.16
C THR A 143 -6.86 12.21 3.64
N SER A 144 -7.42 13.09 4.46
CA SER A 144 -7.26 13.11 5.93
C SER A 144 -8.13 12.09 6.69
N ARG A 145 -8.54 10.99 6.02
CA ARG A 145 -9.39 9.93 6.61
C ARG A 145 -8.60 8.80 7.26
N ALA A 146 -7.29 8.72 6.98
CA ALA A 146 -6.45 7.67 7.53
C ALA A 146 -6.10 7.97 8.99
N THR A 147 -6.08 6.94 9.83
CA THR A 147 -5.63 7.01 11.22
C THR A 147 -4.34 6.21 11.40
N CYS A 148 -3.37 6.81 12.06
CA CYS A 148 -2.08 6.19 12.36
C CYS A 148 -2.28 4.99 13.27
N LYS A 149 -1.72 3.84 12.88
CA LYS A 149 -1.85 2.58 13.65
C LYS A 149 -0.99 2.51 14.91
N HIS A 150 -0.16 3.51 15.18
CA HIS A 150 0.61 3.62 16.42
C HIS A 150 -0.08 4.51 17.45
N CYS A 151 -0.28 5.80 17.13
CA CYS A 151 -0.84 6.79 18.07
C CYS A 151 -2.37 6.93 17.99
N GLY A 152 -3.02 6.46 16.92
CA GLY A 152 -4.46 6.58 16.71
C GLY A 152 -4.94 7.91 16.10
N SER A 153 -4.08 8.93 16.04
CA SER A 153 -4.41 10.24 15.46
C SER A 153 -4.58 10.20 13.94
N LYS A 154 -5.28 11.20 13.39
CA LYS A 154 -5.45 11.36 11.93
C LYS A 154 -4.11 11.67 11.26
N ILE A 155 -3.98 11.23 10.01
CA ILE A 155 -2.89 11.58 9.10
C ILE A 155 -3.46 12.57 8.11
N GLU A 156 -2.88 13.76 8.02
CA GLU A 156 -3.43 14.85 7.22
C GLU A 156 -3.25 14.66 5.72
N LYS A 157 -4.12 15.29 4.92
CA LYS A 157 -4.00 15.24 3.46
C LYS A 157 -2.66 15.86 3.05
N ASN A 158 -1.98 15.23 2.10
CA ASN A 158 -0.64 15.57 1.61
C ASN A 158 0.49 15.37 2.64
N GLU A 159 0.22 14.86 3.84
CA GLU A 159 1.25 14.47 4.79
C GLU A 159 1.94 13.18 4.33
N LEU A 160 3.27 13.10 4.45
CA LEU A 160 3.99 11.86 4.20
C LEU A 160 3.58 10.81 5.23
N LYS A 161 3.06 9.67 4.76
CA LYS A 161 2.83 8.50 5.59
C LYS A 161 3.64 7.32 5.11
N LEU A 162 4.11 6.54 6.07
CA LEU A 162 4.79 5.27 5.83
C LEU A 162 3.84 4.14 6.19
N CYS A 163 3.85 3.08 5.41
CA CYS A 163 2.92 1.97 5.53
C CYS A 163 3.66 0.65 5.72
N THR A 164 3.18 -0.20 6.61
CA THR A 164 3.52 -1.63 6.59
C THR A 164 2.55 -2.38 5.69
N ARG A 165 3.07 -3.26 4.83
CA ARG A 165 2.32 -4.05 3.85
C ARG A 165 2.26 -5.50 4.31
N PHE A 166 1.08 -6.11 4.25
CA PHE A 166 0.90 -7.53 4.57
C PHE A 166 -0.25 -8.13 3.76
N PRO A 167 -0.26 -9.46 3.53
CA PRO A 167 -1.39 -10.12 2.88
C PRO A 167 -2.70 -9.87 3.63
N SER A 168 -3.70 -9.41 2.90
CA SER A 168 -5.03 -9.15 3.44
C SER A 168 -5.71 -10.46 3.83
N PRO A 169 -6.33 -10.57 5.02
CA PRO A 169 -7.17 -11.71 5.34
C PRO A 169 -8.56 -11.63 4.70
N PHE A 170 -8.91 -10.49 4.07
CA PHE A 170 -10.26 -10.21 3.57
C PHE A 170 -10.40 -10.27 2.05
N PHE A 171 -9.29 -10.15 1.31
CA PHE A 171 -9.30 -10.17 -0.15
C PHE A 171 -7.96 -10.68 -0.68
N ASP A 172 -7.93 -11.09 -1.95
CA ASP A 172 -6.71 -11.54 -2.62
C ASP A 172 -5.80 -10.36 -3.01
N GLY A 173 -5.03 -9.87 -2.03
CA GLY A 173 -4.07 -8.78 -2.20
C GLY A 173 -3.43 -8.35 -0.89
N TYR A 174 -2.78 -7.19 -0.90
CA TYR A 174 -2.08 -6.64 0.27
C TYR A 174 -2.88 -5.52 0.90
N GLN A 175 -2.86 -5.48 2.23
CA GLN A 175 -3.33 -4.36 3.03
C GLN A 175 -2.15 -3.54 3.51
N GLU A 176 -2.36 -2.22 3.55
CA GLU A 176 -1.39 -1.23 4.01
C GLU A 176 -1.90 -0.64 5.33
N GLN A 177 -1.08 -0.72 6.37
CA GLN A 177 -1.33 -0.01 7.63
C GLN A 177 -0.49 1.26 7.64
N GLY A 178 -1.15 2.42 7.63
CA GLY A 178 -0.48 3.72 7.63
C GLY A 178 -0.05 4.18 9.02
N PHE A 179 1.09 4.87 9.04
CA PHE A 179 1.71 5.47 10.22
C PHE A 179 2.21 6.87 9.87
N HIS A 180 2.23 7.77 10.86
CA HIS A 180 3.06 8.97 10.78
C HIS A 180 4.53 8.58 10.64
N PHE A 181 5.35 9.49 10.12
CA PHE A 181 6.78 9.27 9.88
C PHE A 181 7.49 8.66 11.10
N VAL A 182 7.45 9.32 12.26
CA VAL A 182 8.13 8.84 13.49
C VAL A 182 7.48 7.56 14.02
N CYS A 183 6.15 7.49 13.99
CA CYS A 183 5.37 6.34 14.46
C CYS A 183 5.73 5.04 13.73
N PHE A 184 6.10 5.12 12.46
CA PHE A 184 6.50 3.96 11.66
C PHE A 184 7.78 3.32 12.22
N PHE A 185 8.81 4.12 12.50
CA PHE A 185 10.11 3.62 12.97
C PHE A 185 10.05 3.00 14.36
N ASN A 186 9.08 3.38 15.18
CA ASN A 186 8.82 2.73 16.48
C ASN A 186 8.29 1.29 16.34
N ARG A 187 7.75 0.91 15.17
CA ARG A 187 7.06 -0.37 14.97
C ARG A 187 7.67 -1.26 13.88
N ALA A 188 8.32 -0.67 12.90
CA ALA A 188 8.83 -1.38 11.73
C ALA A 188 9.89 -2.42 12.14
N PRO A 189 9.90 -3.61 11.50
CA PRO A 189 10.93 -4.61 11.74
C PRO A 189 12.28 -4.11 11.21
N LYS A 190 13.21 -3.83 12.12
CA LYS A 190 14.53 -3.24 11.80
C LYS A 190 15.30 -4.01 10.72
N VAL A 191 15.21 -5.34 10.72
CA VAL A 191 15.87 -6.21 9.71
C VAL A 191 15.43 -5.94 8.26
N LYS A 192 14.29 -5.27 8.06
CA LYS A 192 13.77 -4.94 6.73
C LYS A 192 13.92 -3.46 6.40
N LEU A 193 14.42 -2.64 7.32
CA LEU A 193 14.53 -1.20 7.11
C LEU A 193 15.65 -0.90 6.12
N PHE A 194 15.27 -0.85 4.85
CA PHE A 194 16.13 -0.40 3.77
C PHE A 194 15.31 0.44 2.79
N PRO A 195 15.90 1.43 2.11
CA PRO A 195 15.18 2.29 1.18
C PRO A 195 14.44 1.51 0.06
N HIS A 196 15.09 0.48 -0.50
CA HIS A 196 14.51 -0.35 -1.57
C HIS A 196 13.33 -1.23 -1.13
N ASN A 197 13.07 -1.34 0.19
CA ASN A 197 11.92 -2.06 0.72
C ASN A 197 10.62 -1.24 0.76
N PHE A 198 10.66 -0.01 0.26
CA PHE A 198 9.50 0.88 0.18
C PHE A 198 8.94 0.95 -1.25
N LYS A 199 7.75 0.38 -1.44
CA LYS A 199 6.93 0.68 -2.61
C LYS A 199 6.64 2.19 -2.64
N GLY A 200 6.81 2.82 -3.81
CA GLY A 200 6.47 4.23 -3.98
C GLY A 200 7.58 5.20 -3.61
N PHE A 201 8.77 4.71 -3.22
CA PHE A 201 9.90 5.54 -2.83
C PHE A 201 10.32 6.54 -3.92
N ASP A 202 10.31 6.13 -5.20
CA ASP A 202 10.66 7.00 -6.33
C ASP A 202 9.70 8.19 -6.55
N TRP A 203 8.51 8.14 -5.95
CA TRP A 203 7.41 9.08 -6.16
C TRP A 203 7.23 10.10 -5.04
N ILE A 204 8.03 10.00 -3.97
CA ILE A 204 8.09 11.01 -2.92
C ILE A 204 9.24 11.99 -3.19
N LYS A 205 9.18 13.16 -2.57
CA LYS A 205 10.19 14.21 -2.79
C LYS A 205 11.57 13.77 -2.30
N GLU A 206 12.62 14.30 -2.91
CA GLU A 206 14.01 13.97 -2.56
C GLU A 206 14.30 14.26 -1.08
N GLU A 207 13.79 15.36 -0.52
CA GLU A 207 14.02 15.69 0.88
C GLU A 207 13.43 14.63 1.81
N ASP A 208 12.27 14.08 1.46
CA ASP A 208 11.61 13.01 2.21
C ASP A 208 12.29 11.65 1.99
N GLN A 209 12.83 11.39 0.79
CA GLN A 209 13.65 10.19 0.53
C GLN A 209 14.89 10.18 1.44
N GLU A 210 15.61 11.29 1.50
CA GLU A 210 16.78 11.43 2.37
C GLU A 210 16.41 11.38 3.85
N ARG A 211 15.27 11.97 4.22
CA ARG A 211 14.76 11.90 5.59
C ARG A 211 14.48 10.45 6.00
N ILE A 212 13.91 9.63 5.12
CA ILE A 212 13.73 8.19 5.37
C ILE A 212 15.08 7.49 5.49
N LYS A 213 16.03 7.73 4.57
CA LYS A 213 17.38 7.14 4.60
C LYS A 213 18.09 7.42 5.92
N ARG A 214 18.22 8.70 6.29
CA ARG A 214 18.84 9.13 7.56
C ARG A 214 18.17 8.46 8.77
N LYS A 215 16.84 8.38 8.79
CA LYS A 215 16.13 7.78 9.92
C LYS A 215 16.28 6.26 9.98
N ILE A 216 16.45 5.60 8.84
CA ILE A 216 16.80 4.17 8.77
C ILE A 216 18.18 3.96 9.40
N ASP A 217 19.17 4.75 9.00
CA ASP A 217 20.55 4.64 9.49
C ASP A 217 20.61 4.84 11.01
N GLU A 218 19.98 5.92 11.51
CA GLU A 218 19.87 6.19 12.96
C GLU A 218 19.26 5.01 13.73
N VAL A 219 18.14 4.44 13.25
CA VAL A 219 17.46 3.32 13.92
C VAL A 219 18.29 2.03 13.91
N ILE A 220 19.12 1.84 12.89
CA ILE A 220 20.04 0.71 12.76
C ILE A 220 21.24 0.90 13.70
N GLU A 221 21.82 2.11 13.73
CA GLU A 221 22.91 2.46 14.65
C GLU A 221 22.48 2.31 16.11
N ASP A 222 21.32 2.83 16.48
CA ASP A 222 20.71 2.66 17.81
C ASP A 222 20.47 1.20 18.20
N ALA A 223 20.39 0.30 17.21
CA ALA A 223 20.24 -1.14 17.44
C ALA A 223 21.58 -1.89 17.60
N GLY A 224 22.72 -1.19 17.56
CA GLY A 224 24.05 -1.80 17.56
C GLY A 224 24.57 -2.15 16.15
N GLY A 225 23.97 -1.59 15.10
CA GLY A 225 24.35 -1.84 13.71
C GLY A 225 23.63 -3.02 13.06
N LEU A 226 23.76 -3.11 11.74
CA LEU A 226 23.06 -4.12 10.94
C LEU A 226 23.49 -5.55 11.30
N GLU A 227 24.78 -5.76 11.55
CA GLU A 227 25.33 -7.06 11.93
C GLU A 227 24.70 -7.58 13.23
N GLU A 228 24.53 -6.72 14.24
CA GLU A 228 23.90 -7.08 15.51
C GLU A 228 22.42 -7.47 15.32
N ILE A 229 21.67 -6.70 14.53
CA ILE A 229 20.29 -7.05 14.17
C ILE A 229 20.22 -8.43 13.48
N LEU A 230 21.21 -8.74 12.64
CA LEU A 230 21.25 -9.98 11.86
C LEU A 230 21.66 -11.20 12.68
N LYS A 231 22.35 -11.05 13.82
CA LYS A 231 22.71 -12.18 14.70
C LYS A 231 21.49 -12.98 15.14
N GLU A 232 20.37 -12.33 15.42
CA GLU A 232 19.11 -13.02 15.78
C GLU A 232 18.52 -13.89 14.64
N TYR A 233 19.01 -13.71 13.41
CA TYR A 233 18.56 -14.43 12.22
C TYR A 233 19.54 -15.49 11.74
N ILE A 234 20.67 -15.69 12.43
CA ILE A 234 21.58 -16.79 12.17
C ILE A 234 20.82 -18.11 12.42
N PRO A 235 20.66 -18.98 11.41
CA PRO A 235 19.94 -20.22 11.59
C PRO A 235 20.72 -21.18 12.46
N THR A 236 19.99 -22.06 13.12
CA THR A 236 20.52 -23.24 13.78
C THR A 236 20.06 -24.46 13.00
N VAL A 237 20.97 -25.39 12.74
CA VAL A 237 20.61 -26.67 12.12
C VAL A 237 20.59 -27.72 13.22
N SER A 238 19.53 -28.54 13.22
CA SER A 238 19.34 -29.56 14.25
C SER A 238 18.52 -30.73 13.74
N ILE A 239 18.73 -31.89 14.35
CA ILE A 239 17.87 -33.06 14.17
C ILE A 239 16.64 -32.91 15.09
N GLY A 240 15.45 -33.01 14.49
CA GLY A 240 14.19 -32.78 15.17
C GLY A 240 13.87 -33.84 16.21
N LYS A 241 14.12 -33.57 17.50
CA LYS A 241 13.73 -34.49 18.60
C LYS A 241 12.22 -34.76 18.70
N ARG A 242 11.41 -33.91 18.08
CA ARG A 242 9.93 -33.97 18.03
C ARG A 242 9.47 -33.42 16.70
N SER A 243 8.30 -33.85 16.26
CA SER A 243 7.65 -33.28 15.08
C SER A 243 7.47 -31.77 15.22
N ALA A 244 7.68 -31.04 14.13
CA ALA A 244 7.43 -29.61 14.06
C ALA A 244 6.64 -29.28 12.79
N LYS A 245 6.28 -28.01 12.63
CA LYS A 245 5.59 -27.53 11.43
C LYS A 245 6.49 -26.58 10.66
N CYS A 246 6.62 -26.81 9.36
CA CYS A 246 7.41 -25.96 8.48
C CYS A 246 6.73 -24.60 8.36
N ALA A 247 7.49 -23.53 8.60
CA ALA A 247 6.97 -22.17 8.57
C ALA A 247 6.72 -21.65 7.15
N GLU A 248 7.26 -22.33 6.13
CA GLU A 248 7.06 -22.04 4.70
C GLU A 248 5.88 -22.86 4.14
N CYS A 249 6.08 -24.15 3.85
CA CYS A 249 5.07 -25.02 3.21
C CYS A 249 3.92 -25.46 4.13
N LYS A 250 4.03 -25.22 5.45
CA LYS A 250 3.03 -25.64 6.46
C LYS A 250 2.89 -27.16 6.63
N GLU A 251 3.74 -27.96 6.01
CA GLU A 251 3.79 -29.41 6.22
C GLU A 251 4.52 -29.74 7.52
N SER A 252 4.38 -31.00 7.96
CA SER A 252 5.02 -31.51 9.16
C SER A 252 6.49 -31.87 8.88
N LEU A 253 7.39 -31.49 9.78
CA LEU A 253 8.74 -32.05 9.89
C LEU A 253 8.69 -33.19 10.88
N GLU A 254 9.18 -34.36 10.49
CA GLU A 254 9.10 -35.57 11.31
C GLU A 254 10.14 -35.58 12.44
N LYS A 255 10.04 -36.60 13.29
CA LYS A 255 11.05 -36.86 14.31
C LYS A 255 12.30 -37.41 13.62
N ASP A 256 13.47 -37.04 14.11
CA ASP A 256 14.78 -37.49 13.63
C ASP A 256 15.13 -36.98 12.21
N GLU A 257 14.34 -36.03 11.69
CA GLU A 257 14.62 -35.30 10.43
C GLU A 257 15.47 -34.05 10.69
N ILE A 258 16.41 -33.77 9.78
CA ILE A 258 17.20 -32.53 9.80
C ILE A 258 16.32 -31.33 9.46
N ARG A 259 16.45 -30.26 10.24
CA ARG A 259 15.69 -29.01 10.03
C ARG A 259 16.49 -27.78 10.36
N ILE A 260 16.10 -26.69 9.70
CA ILE A 260 16.65 -25.35 9.94
C ILE A 260 15.70 -24.60 10.87
N SER A 261 16.22 -24.11 12.00
CA SER A 261 15.50 -23.32 12.98
C SER A 261 16.02 -21.88 12.99
N CYS A 262 15.14 -20.90 12.84
CA CYS A 262 15.48 -19.46 12.86
C CYS A 262 14.33 -18.67 13.50
N LYS A 263 14.61 -17.76 14.45
CA LYS A 263 13.60 -16.98 15.19
C LYS A 263 12.40 -17.80 15.69
N ASN A 264 12.67 -18.96 16.28
CA ASN A 264 11.67 -19.91 16.78
C ASN A 264 10.73 -20.50 15.71
N GLN A 265 11.08 -20.40 14.44
CA GLN A 265 10.40 -21.07 13.32
C GLN A 265 11.28 -22.21 12.81
N ASN A 266 10.64 -23.28 12.33
CA ASN A 266 11.31 -24.44 11.75
C ASN A 266 11.02 -24.51 10.25
N PHE A 267 11.98 -24.97 9.47
CA PHE A 267 11.91 -25.06 8.02
C PHE A 267 12.58 -26.35 7.57
N HIS A 268 12.02 -26.98 6.52
CA HIS A 268 12.79 -27.95 5.74
C HIS A 268 13.99 -27.23 5.12
N LEU A 269 15.06 -27.97 4.82
CA LEU A 269 16.26 -27.43 4.18
C LEU A 269 15.91 -26.68 2.88
N LYS A 270 15.23 -27.36 1.94
CA LYS A 270 14.78 -26.76 0.68
C LYS A 270 13.87 -25.56 0.88
N CYS A 271 12.94 -25.67 1.84
CA CYS A 271 12.01 -24.58 2.16
C CYS A 271 12.71 -23.34 2.70
N TYR A 272 13.77 -23.48 3.51
CA TYR A 272 14.52 -22.34 4.01
C TYR A 272 15.30 -21.63 2.89
N LYS A 273 15.86 -22.39 1.94
CA LYS A 273 16.56 -21.83 0.77
C LYS A 273 15.64 -20.95 -0.06
N SER A 274 14.40 -21.38 -0.28
CA SER A 274 13.39 -20.63 -1.03
C SER A 274 12.54 -19.67 -0.18
N SER A 275 12.85 -19.50 1.11
CA SER A 275 12.03 -18.67 1.99
C SER A 275 12.45 -17.21 1.95
N ASN A 276 11.49 -16.31 1.73
CA ASN A 276 11.65 -14.86 1.87
C ASN A 276 11.87 -14.40 3.33
N LYS A 277 11.99 -15.35 4.27
CA LYS A 277 12.35 -15.10 5.67
C LYS A 277 13.81 -15.45 5.96
N ARG A 278 14.58 -15.82 4.95
CA ARG A 278 16.02 -15.99 5.05
C ARG A 278 16.68 -14.62 5.05
N PHE A 279 17.13 -14.18 6.22
CA PHE A 279 17.99 -12.99 6.37
C PHE A 279 19.46 -13.37 6.51
N PHE A 280 19.76 -14.66 6.60
CA PHE A 280 21.11 -15.19 6.72
C PHE A 280 21.76 -15.39 5.34
N LYS A 281 22.83 -14.65 5.11
CA LYS A 281 23.68 -14.68 3.91
C LYS A 281 25.08 -15.24 4.18
N GLY A 282 25.35 -15.65 5.41
CA GLY A 282 26.64 -16.22 5.81
C GLY A 282 26.88 -17.60 5.19
N SER A 283 28.12 -18.04 5.30
CA SER A 283 28.51 -19.40 4.90
C SER A 283 27.93 -20.44 5.84
N SER A 284 27.88 -21.71 5.40
CA SER A 284 27.52 -22.86 6.23
C SER A 284 28.24 -22.88 7.59
N LYS A 285 29.50 -22.41 7.64
CA LYS A 285 30.34 -22.37 8.84
C LYS A 285 29.88 -21.38 9.90
N GLU A 286 29.12 -20.35 9.52
CA GLU A 286 28.56 -19.34 10.44
C GLU A 286 27.22 -19.79 11.05
N ILE A 287 26.66 -20.90 10.57
CA ILE A 287 25.43 -21.50 11.12
C ILE A 287 25.70 -22.04 12.53
N HIS A 288 24.81 -21.74 13.46
CA HIS A 288 24.91 -22.26 14.82
C HIS A 288 24.90 -23.80 14.82
N ASN A 289 25.86 -24.38 15.55
CA ASN A 289 26.11 -25.82 15.69
C ASN A 289 26.69 -26.54 14.46
N TYR A 290 27.08 -25.83 13.39
CA TYR A 290 27.70 -26.44 12.21
C TYR A 290 28.86 -27.39 12.56
N ASN A 291 29.78 -26.94 13.42
CA ASN A 291 30.97 -27.72 13.82
C ASN A 291 30.61 -29.04 14.52
N SER A 292 29.48 -29.08 15.22
CA SER A 292 29.01 -30.22 16.00
C SER A 292 28.16 -31.22 15.20
N MET A 293 28.03 -31.05 13.88
CA MET A 293 27.25 -31.93 13.01
C MET A 293 28.09 -33.02 12.33
N VAL A 294 27.41 -34.05 11.85
CA VAL A 294 28.00 -35.17 11.10
C VAL A 294 28.46 -34.69 9.72
N ASP A 295 29.50 -35.31 9.18
CA ASP A 295 30.13 -34.87 7.92
C ASP A 295 29.17 -34.89 6.72
N ASP A 296 28.20 -35.80 6.68
CA ASP A 296 27.20 -35.84 5.61
C ASP A 296 26.23 -34.65 5.70
N ASP A 297 25.81 -34.24 6.90
CA ASP A 297 24.99 -33.04 7.10
C ASP A 297 25.78 -31.75 6.77
N LYS A 298 27.07 -31.73 7.09
CA LYS A 298 27.97 -30.61 6.74
C LYS A 298 28.09 -30.44 5.23
N LYS A 299 28.26 -31.54 4.48
CA LYS A 299 28.28 -31.49 3.00
C LYS A 299 26.99 -30.91 2.42
N ILE A 300 25.83 -31.35 2.94
CA ILE A 300 24.53 -30.81 2.52
C ILE A 300 24.45 -29.31 2.80
N LEU A 301 24.91 -28.85 3.97
CA LEU A 301 24.92 -27.43 4.29
C LEU A 301 25.90 -26.61 3.44
N ASP A 302 27.09 -27.15 3.16
CA ASP A 302 28.09 -26.47 2.33
C ASP A 302 27.58 -26.28 0.89
N GLU A 303 26.84 -27.24 0.36
CA GLU A 303 26.15 -27.13 -0.94
C GLU A 303 25.01 -26.09 -0.91
N MET A 304 24.33 -25.96 0.23
CA MET A 304 23.19 -25.06 0.39
C MET A 304 23.56 -23.61 0.73
N PHE A 305 24.66 -23.43 1.47
CA PHE A 305 25.20 -22.16 1.95
C PHE A 305 26.67 -22.05 1.54
N PRO A 306 26.94 -21.99 0.22
CA PRO A 306 28.30 -21.83 -0.26
C PRO A 306 28.88 -20.53 0.28
N LYS A 307 30.19 -20.51 0.50
CA LYS A 307 30.90 -19.30 0.93
C LYS A 307 30.72 -18.25 -0.18
N ALA A 308 30.01 -17.17 0.13
CA ALA A 308 29.93 -16.04 -0.79
C ALA A 308 31.32 -15.41 -0.93
N GLU A 309 31.75 -15.15 -2.17
CA GLU A 309 32.92 -14.31 -2.43
C GLU A 309 32.64 -12.93 -1.82
N GLU A 310 33.56 -12.46 -0.97
CA GLU A 310 33.47 -11.14 -0.34
C GLU A 310 33.48 -10.07 -1.44
N ILE A 311 32.31 -9.54 -1.79
CA ILE A 311 32.24 -8.27 -2.51
C ILE A 311 32.44 -7.18 -1.46
N ALA A 312 33.71 -6.97 -1.12
CA ALA A 312 34.15 -5.74 -0.49
C ALA A 312 34.01 -4.61 -1.51
N LYS A 313 33.28 -3.56 -1.13
CA LYS A 313 33.69 -2.15 -1.25
C LYS A 313 32.63 -1.25 -0.61
N LYS A 314 32.99 -0.67 0.53
CA LYS A 314 32.58 0.68 0.92
C LYS A 314 33.49 1.67 0.18
N ASP A 315 32.94 2.82 -0.16
CA ASP A 315 33.62 4.06 -0.57
C ASP A 315 33.91 4.28 -2.08
N GLU A 316 32.98 3.87 -2.95
CA GLU A 316 32.75 4.60 -4.21
C GLU A 316 31.31 5.14 -4.15
N ILE A 317 31.10 6.39 -4.59
CA ILE A 317 29.76 6.96 -4.78
C ILE A 317 28.92 5.90 -5.48
N ASP A 318 27.84 5.45 -4.86
CA ASP A 318 27.04 4.38 -5.43
C ASP A 318 26.42 4.90 -6.73
N GLU A 319 27.03 4.57 -7.88
CA GLU A 319 26.57 5.00 -9.20
C GLU A 319 25.09 4.65 -9.40
N ASN A 320 24.61 3.55 -8.81
CA ASN A 320 23.21 3.17 -8.83
C ASN A 320 22.34 4.17 -8.07
N GLU A 321 22.80 4.66 -6.92
CA GLU A 321 22.09 5.69 -6.15
C GLU A 321 22.00 7.01 -6.93
N VAL A 322 23.10 7.43 -7.56
CA VAL A 322 23.13 8.63 -8.41
C VAL A 322 22.15 8.49 -9.57
N GLN A 323 22.17 7.35 -10.26
CA GLN A 323 21.23 7.05 -11.34
C GLN A 323 19.77 6.99 -10.88
N LEU A 324 19.50 6.44 -9.69
CA LEU A 324 18.16 6.40 -9.10
C LEU A 324 17.65 7.81 -8.76
N LYS A 325 18.53 8.69 -8.25
CA LYS A 325 18.19 10.10 -8.01
C LYS A 325 17.84 10.82 -9.31
N GLU A 326 18.66 10.68 -10.35
CA GLU A 326 18.38 11.27 -11.67
C GLU A 326 17.06 10.73 -12.24
N GLN A 327 16.82 9.43 -12.14
CA GLN A 327 15.59 8.79 -12.58
C GLN A 327 14.36 9.35 -11.85
N SER A 328 14.40 9.47 -10.52
CA SER A 328 13.30 10.02 -9.72
C SER A 328 13.02 11.48 -10.08
N LYS A 329 14.07 12.29 -10.30
CA LYS A 329 13.92 13.67 -10.77
C LYS A 329 13.19 13.75 -12.10
N LEU A 330 13.62 12.98 -13.10
CA LEU A 330 12.97 12.96 -14.43
C LEU A 330 11.51 12.51 -14.36
N MET A 331 11.19 11.54 -13.51
CA MET A 331 9.80 11.12 -13.29
C MET A 331 8.95 12.22 -12.67
N ASN A 332 9.48 12.96 -11.70
CA ASN A 332 8.78 14.06 -11.04
C ASN A 332 8.59 15.26 -11.97
N ASP A 333 9.58 15.55 -12.81
CA ASP A 333 9.50 16.59 -13.84
C ASP A 333 8.39 16.26 -14.86
N LEU A 334 8.36 15.02 -15.37
CA LEU A 334 7.30 14.54 -16.24
C LEU A 334 5.93 14.54 -15.57
N LYS A 335 5.86 14.15 -14.29
CA LYS A 335 4.62 14.22 -13.51
C LYS A 335 4.06 15.63 -13.49
N THR A 336 4.89 16.61 -13.14
CA THR A 336 4.49 18.02 -13.08
C THR A 336 4.08 18.52 -14.47
N ALA A 337 4.85 18.16 -15.50
CA ALA A 337 4.53 18.54 -16.88
C ALA A 337 3.19 17.97 -17.35
N PHE A 338 2.89 16.70 -17.08
CA PHE A 338 1.62 16.09 -17.44
C PHE A 338 0.45 16.65 -16.64
N GLU A 339 0.63 16.89 -15.33
CA GLU A 339 -0.41 17.51 -14.50
C GLU A 339 -0.78 18.92 -14.96
N ASN A 340 0.17 19.67 -15.52
CA ASN A 340 -0.05 21.05 -15.98
C ASN A 340 -0.54 21.16 -17.43
N ASN A 341 -0.16 20.22 -18.30
CA ASN A 341 -0.37 20.37 -19.74
C ASN A 341 -1.35 19.35 -20.35
N LEU A 342 -1.76 18.32 -19.61
CA LEU A 342 -2.67 17.29 -20.10
C LEU A 342 -3.93 17.22 -19.23
N SER A 343 -5.08 17.18 -19.90
CA SER A 343 -6.36 16.86 -19.27
C SER A 343 -6.46 15.38 -18.90
N ARG A 344 -7.43 15.06 -18.04
CA ARG A 344 -7.67 13.68 -17.60
C ARG A 344 -8.03 12.74 -18.75
N ASP A 345 -8.61 13.27 -19.82
CA ASP A 345 -9.06 12.48 -20.96
C ASP A 345 -7.93 12.34 -21.99
N GLU A 346 -7.12 13.37 -22.24
CA GLU A 346 -5.90 13.24 -23.03
C GLU A 346 -4.92 12.22 -22.44
N VAL A 347 -4.76 12.19 -21.12
CA VAL A 347 -3.93 11.15 -20.46
C VAL A 347 -4.46 9.75 -20.75
N LYS A 348 -5.79 9.55 -20.76
CA LYS A 348 -6.38 8.23 -21.08
C LYS A 348 -6.22 7.90 -22.56
N GLU A 349 -6.51 8.85 -23.44
CA GLU A 349 -6.41 8.69 -24.88
C GLU A 349 -4.98 8.31 -25.30
N LEU A 350 -3.98 8.97 -24.72
CA LEU A 350 -2.58 8.65 -24.99
C LEU A 350 -2.19 7.25 -24.48
N LEU A 351 -2.70 6.83 -23.33
CA LEU A 351 -2.52 5.46 -22.84
C LEU A 351 -3.21 4.44 -23.76
N GLU A 352 -4.45 4.71 -24.17
CA GLU A 352 -5.23 3.84 -25.06
C GLU A 352 -4.57 3.68 -26.44
N ALA A 353 -4.04 4.77 -27.00
CA ALA A 353 -3.28 4.76 -28.25
C ALA A 353 -2.03 3.86 -28.19
N ASN A 354 -1.51 3.61 -26.99
CA ASN A 354 -0.34 2.75 -26.75
C ASN A 354 -0.74 1.37 -26.19
N GLY A 355 -2.01 0.97 -26.29
CA GLY A 355 -2.49 -0.34 -25.87
C GLY A 355 -2.80 -0.47 -24.37
N HIS A 356 -2.71 0.60 -23.60
CA HIS A 356 -3.01 0.64 -22.16
C HIS A 356 -4.41 1.25 -21.88
N GLY A 357 -5.49 0.46 -22.04
CA GLY A 357 -6.87 0.81 -21.64
C GLY A 357 -7.69 -0.47 -21.32
N ARG A 358 -8.82 -0.54 -20.60
CA ARG A 358 -9.86 0.38 -20.12
C ARG A 358 -10.20 0.13 -18.63
N ASP A 359 -9.21 -0.27 -17.84
CA ASP A 359 -9.44 -0.51 -16.41
C ASP A 359 -9.78 0.81 -15.71
N LYS A 360 -10.78 0.78 -14.81
CA LYS A 360 -11.11 1.94 -13.95
C LYS A 360 -9.96 2.21 -12.98
N ARG A 361 -8.97 2.98 -13.43
CA ARG A 361 -7.83 3.46 -12.65
C ARG A 361 -8.09 4.88 -12.16
N THR A 362 -7.42 5.24 -11.07
CA THR A 362 -7.39 6.64 -10.63
C THR A 362 -6.53 7.46 -11.58
N HIS A 363 -6.81 8.76 -11.71
CA HIS A 363 -6.01 9.66 -12.56
C HIS A 363 -4.52 9.65 -12.19
N GLU A 364 -4.21 9.66 -10.90
CA GLU A 364 -2.84 9.53 -10.40
C GLU A 364 -2.14 8.25 -10.90
N ARG A 365 -2.86 7.11 -10.97
CA ARG A 365 -2.30 5.87 -11.52
C ARG A 365 -2.11 5.96 -13.04
N ASN A 366 -2.99 6.66 -13.74
CA ASN A 366 -2.82 6.89 -15.18
C ASN A 366 -1.59 7.76 -15.45
N ILE A 367 -1.39 8.83 -14.70
CA ILE A 367 -0.18 9.67 -14.81
C ILE A 367 1.07 8.83 -14.53
N LYS A 368 1.10 8.06 -13.44
CA LYS A 368 2.25 7.18 -13.14
C LYS A 368 2.52 6.19 -14.28
N CYS A 369 1.48 5.54 -14.80
CA CYS A 369 1.60 4.64 -15.94
C CYS A 369 2.15 5.37 -17.16
N LEU A 370 1.61 6.56 -17.49
CA LEU A 370 2.04 7.34 -18.63
C LEU A 370 3.50 7.76 -18.51
N ILE A 371 3.96 8.16 -17.31
CA ILE A 371 5.37 8.50 -17.05
C ILE A 371 6.27 7.29 -17.31
N GLU A 372 5.90 6.11 -16.83
CA GLU A 372 6.66 4.88 -17.07
C GLU A 372 6.82 4.62 -18.58
N LEU A 373 5.72 4.68 -19.33
CA LEU A 373 5.73 4.46 -20.79
C LEU A 373 6.48 5.57 -21.53
N SER A 374 6.37 6.82 -21.05
CA SER A 374 6.98 7.99 -21.68
C SER A 374 8.49 8.04 -21.46
N LEU A 375 8.99 7.56 -20.32
CA LEU A 375 10.41 7.64 -19.98
C LEU A 375 11.17 6.36 -20.37
N PHE A 376 10.57 5.19 -20.13
CA PHE A 376 11.21 3.89 -20.31
C PHE A 376 10.74 3.14 -21.55
N GLY A 377 9.65 3.59 -22.18
CA GLY A 377 9.07 2.96 -23.36
C GLY A 377 7.89 2.03 -23.04
N VAL A 378 7.16 1.67 -24.08
CA VAL A 378 5.97 0.81 -24.01
C VAL A 378 6.40 -0.66 -24.09
N PRO A 379 6.18 -1.47 -23.05
CA PRO A 379 6.50 -2.89 -23.10
C PRO A 379 5.68 -3.63 -24.16
N GLU A 380 6.31 -4.60 -24.84
CA GLU A 380 5.58 -5.55 -25.66
C GLU A 380 4.53 -6.29 -24.82
N ASN A 381 3.39 -6.58 -25.44
CA ASN A 381 2.36 -7.39 -24.81
C ASN A 381 2.92 -8.77 -24.41
N CYS A 382 2.31 -9.35 -23.38
CA CYS A 382 2.72 -10.63 -22.86
C CYS A 382 2.64 -11.71 -23.93
N LYS A 383 3.76 -12.37 -24.22
CA LYS A 383 3.81 -13.45 -25.22
C LYS A 383 2.98 -14.69 -24.84
N LYS A 384 2.60 -14.83 -23.56
CA LYS A 384 1.76 -15.94 -23.09
C LYS A 384 0.27 -15.72 -23.34
N CYS A 385 -0.25 -14.52 -23.07
CA CYS A 385 -1.70 -14.26 -23.09
C CYS A 385 -2.11 -12.99 -23.87
N GLY A 386 -1.18 -12.33 -24.54
CA GLY A 386 -1.43 -11.12 -25.34
C GLY A 386 -1.80 -9.86 -24.55
N SER A 387 -1.89 -9.94 -23.22
CA SER A 387 -2.28 -8.82 -22.36
C SER A 387 -1.15 -7.85 -22.07
N VAL A 388 -1.49 -6.63 -21.65
CA VAL A 388 -0.54 -5.57 -21.32
C VAL A 388 0.43 -5.97 -20.20
N VAL A 389 1.65 -5.46 -20.31
CA VAL A 389 2.72 -5.63 -19.33
C VAL A 389 3.05 -4.26 -18.75
N GLU A 390 3.06 -4.14 -17.42
CA GLU A 390 3.26 -2.86 -16.73
C GLU A 390 4.26 -3.00 -15.58
N PHE A 391 5.00 -1.94 -15.30
CA PHE A 391 5.88 -1.91 -14.13
C PHE A 391 5.05 -2.02 -12.83
N SER A 392 5.45 -2.94 -11.96
CA SER A 392 4.89 -3.08 -10.61
C SER A 392 5.87 -2.48 -9.61
N GLU A 393 5.52 -1.32 -9.05
CA GLU A 393 6.26 -0.71 -7.93
C GLU A 393 6.42 -1.67 -6.74
N SER A 394 5.44 -2.55 -6.55
CA SER A 394 5.39 -3.42 -5.38
C SER A 394 6.20 -4.69 -5.55
N GLN A 395 6.47 -5.12 -6.78
CA GLN A 395 7.29 -6.29 -7.10
C GLN A 395 8.64 -5.92 -7.74
N VAL A 396 8.84 -4.62 -8.02
CA VAL A 396 10.05 -4.05 -8.64
C VAL A 396 10.39 -4.76 -9.96
N LYS A 397 9.37 -5.07 -10.75
CA LYS A 397 9.48 -5.75 -12.05
C LYS A 397 8.26 -5.47 -12.93
N PHE A 398 8.41 -5.68 -14.22
CA PHE A 398 7.31 -5.65 -15.16
C PHE A 398 6.50 -6.93 -15.02
N VAL A 399 5.18 -6.79 -14.89
CA VAL A 399 4.25 -7.90 -14.68
C VAL A 399 3.12 -7.83 -15.69
N CYS A 400 2.68 -9.00 -16.16
CA CYS A 400 1.48 -9.08 -16.97
C CYS A 400 0.23 -8.74 -16.14
N ARG A 401 -0.70 -7.99 -16.74
CA ARG A 401 -2.02 -7.69 -16.14
C ARG A 401 -3.14 -8.58 -16.66
N GLY A 402 -2.81 -9.54 -17.53
CA GLY A 402 -3.75 -10.48 -18.11
C GLY A 402 -4.30 -11.49 -17.12
N LYS A 403 -5.53 -11.92 -17.40
CA LYS A 403 -6.18 -13.06 -16.76
C LYS A 403 -6.73 -13.97 -17.83
N ASP A 404 -6.81 -15.26 -17.53
CA ASP A 404 -7.53 -16.21 -18.37
C ASP A 404 -9.05 -16.17 -18.12
N GLU A 405 -9.79 -17.05 -18.80
CA GLU A 405 -11.24 -17.17 -18.70
C GLU A 405 -11.70 -17.51 -17.28
N ASP A 406 -10.89 -18.26 -16.54
CA ASP A 406 -11.12 -18.65 -15.15
C ASP A 406 -10.71 -17.56 -14.13
N GLN A 407 -10.38 -16.35 -14.60
CA GLN A 407 -9.92 -15.21 -13.80
C GLN A 407 -8.58 -15.45 -13.09
N VAL A 408 -7.83 -16.49 -13.47
CA VAL A 408 -6.50 -16.76 -12.94
C VAL A 408 -5.52 -15.77 -13.57
N ARG A 409 -4.67 -15.16 -12.74
CA ARG A 409 -3.72 -14.14 -13.19
C ARG A 409 -2.56 -14.80 -13.93
N CYS A 410 -2.16 -14.20 -15.05
CA CYS A 410 -0.95 -14.57 -15.75
C CYS A 410 0.28 -14.38 -14.84
N ASP A 411 1.19 -15.34 -14.86
CA ASP A 411 2.39 -15.40 -14.02
C ASP A 411 3.62 -14.73 -14.66
N PHE A 412 3.48 -14.19 -15.88
CA PHE A 412 4.58 -13.58 -16.62
C PHE A 412 5.11 -12.33 -15.91
N LYS A 413 6.43 -12.31 -15.67
CA LYS A 413 7.17 -11.23 -15.02
C LYS A 413 8.58 -11.11 -15.61
N THR A 414 9.12 -9.90 -15.71
CA THR A 414 10.49 -9.64 -16.19
C THR A 414 11.07 -8.35 -15.59
N LYS A 415 12.38 -8.30 -15.32
CA LYS A 415 13.10 -7.05 -14.98
C LYS A 415 13.45 -6.24 -16.25
N ASN A 416 13.62 -6.93 -17.39
CA ASN A 416 14.09 -6.37 -18.66
C ASN A 416 13.10 -6.68 -19.79
N PRO A 417 12.01 -5.92 -19.93
CA PRO A 417 11.08 -6.11 -21.04
C PRO A 417 11.69 -5.59 -22.35
N THR A 418 11.28 -6.19 -23.47
CA THR A 418 11.43 -5.54 -24.78
C THR A 418 10.39 -4.42 -24.87
N VAL A 419 10.83 -3.21 -25.20
CA VAL A 419 9.98 -2.02 -25.26
C VAL A 419 10.08 -1.32 -26.60
N THR A 420 9.03 -0.61 -27.00
CA THR A 420 8.98 0.35 -28.10
C THR A 420 8.88 1.78 -27.56
N ARG A 421 9.06 2.79 -28.41
CA ARG A 421 8.86 4.18 -27.99
C ARG A 421 7.36 4.48 -27.93
N LEU A 422 6.91 5.21 -26.91
CA LEU A 422 5.54 5.70 -26.84
C LEU A 422 5.20 6.54 -28.08
N VAL A 423 4.04 6.26 -28.66
CA VAL A 423 3.50 6.94 -29.84
C VAL A 423 2.50 7.99 -29.38
N VAL A 424 2.68 9.22 -29.87
CA VAL A 424 1.70 10.30 -29.70
C VAL A 424 0.91 10.41 -31.00
N PRO A 425 -0.43 10.17 -30.99
CA PRO A 425 -1.26 10.31 -32.19
C PRO A 425 -1.21 11.73 -32.77
N ASP A 426 -1.25 11.84 -34.10
CA ASP A 426 -1.18 13.15 -34.76
C ASP A 426 -2.38 14.04 -34.41
N SER A 427 -3.58 13.46 -34.27
CA SER A 427 -4.77 14.18 -33.79
C SER A 427 -4.56 14.87 -32.44
N MET A 428 -3.77 14.25 -31.55
CA MET A 428 -3.47 14.83 -30.24
C MET A 428 -2.40 15.91 -30.32
N LYS A 429 -1.45 15.80 -31.25
CA LYS A 429 -0.44 16.85 -31.49
C LYS A 429 -1.12 18.10 -32.02
N ASP A 430 -2.01 17.94 -33.00
CA ASP A 430 -2.76 19.05 -33.60
C ASP A 430 -3.60 19.82 -32.56
N SER A 431 -4.11 19.12 -31.54
CA SER A 431 -4.93 19.72 -30.49
C SER A 431 -4.14 20.24 -29.27
N ASN A 432 -2.91 19.79 -29.06
CA ASN A 432 -2.14 20.08 -27.84
C ASN A 432 -0.68 20.45 -28.17
N ASN A 433 -0.39 21.74 -28.07
CA ASN A 433 0.94 22.31 -28.33
C ASN A 433 2.06 21.70 -27.48
N TYR A 434 1.79 21.26 -26.25
CA TYR A 434 2.80 20.58 -25.43
C TYR A 434 3.16 19.22 -26.04
N LEU A 435 2.17 18.46 -26.50
CA LEU A 435 2.38 17.15 -27.14
C LEU A 435 3.07 17.26 -28.50
N GLU A 436 2.81 18.34 -29.24
CA GLU A 436 3.44 18.59 -30.54
C GLU A 436 4.89 19.06 -30.41
N ASN A 437 5.14 20.08 -29.59
CA ASN A 437 6.36 20.88 -29.67
C ASN A 437 7.34 20.67 -28.50
N VAL A 438 6.88 20.12 -27.37
CA VAL A 438 7.67 20.04 -26.13
C VAL A 438 7.91 18.60 -25.70
N PHE A 439 6.86 17.78 -25.74
CA PHE A 439 6.90 16.43 -25.22
C PHE A 439 7.61 15.47 -26.19
N ILE A 440 8.71 14.89 -25.73
CA ILE A 440 9.48 13.91 -26.51
C ILE A 440 9.55 12.60 -25.71
N PRO A 441 8.80 11.57 -26.11
CA PRO A 441 8.90 10.23 -25.53
C PRO A 441 10.34 9.70 -25.58
N ARG A 442 10.80 9.05 -24.52
CA ARG A 442 12.13 8.46 -24.36
C ARG A 442 12.04 6.94 -24.27
N LYS A 443 13.20 6.29 -24.24
CA LYS A 443 13.38 4.84 -24.13
C LYS A 443 14.59 4.54 -23.25
N ARG A 444 14.62 5.11 -22.04
CA ARG A 444 15.70 4.86 -21.08
C ARG A 444 15.53 3.47 -20.46
N THR A 445 16.61 2.87 -19.98
CA THR A 445 16.53 1.65 -19.17
C THR A 445 16.07 2.02 -17.75
N ARG A 446 15.09 1.28 -17.21
CA ARG A 446 14.62 1.45 -15.83
C ARG A 446 15.72 0.97 -14.88
N ILE A 447 16.24 1.89 -14.06
CA ILE A 447 17.21 1.58 -13.01
C ILE A 447 16.45 1.06 -11.80
N LEU A 448 16.89 -0.09 -11.29
CA LEU A 448 16.33 -0.73 -10.10
C LEU A 448 17.31 -0.62 -8.94
N PRO A 449 16.82 -0.54 -7.69
CA PRO A 449 17.68 -0.61 -6.52
C PRO A 449 18.47 -1.92 -6.47
N LYS A 450 19.71 -1.86 -5.98
CA LYS A 450 20.48 -3.05 -5.65
C LYS A 450 19.76 -3.87 -4.57
N ASP A 451 19.61 -5.17 -4.79
CA ASP A 451 19.05 -6.12 -3.83
C ASP A 451 20.02 -6.31 -2.65
N THR A 452 20.04 -5.38 -1.68
CA THR A 452 20.99 -5.49 -0.55
C THR A 452 20.64 -6.65 0.38
N MET A 453 19.42 -7.19 0.30
CA MET A 453 18.97 -8.39 1.03
C MET A 453 18.31 -9.47 0.15
N GLY A 454 18.86 -9.70 -1.05
CA GLY A 454 18.87 -11.01 -1.73
C GLY A 454 17.52 -11.64 -2.05
N GLY A 455 16.95 -11.26 -3.20
CA GLY A 455 16.03 -12.09 -3.97
C GLY A 455 16.59 -12.26 -5.37
N ASP A 456 17.47 -13.25 -5.54
CA ASP A 456 17.81 -13.79 -6.86
C ASP A 456 16.92 -15.00 -7.19
#